data_AF-A0A0C3NDH3-F1
#
_entry.id   AF-A0A0C3NDH3-F1
#
_cell.length_a   1.000
_cell.length_b   1.000
_cell.length_c   1.000
_cell.angle_alpha   90.00
_cell.angle_beta   90.00
_cell.angle_gamma   90.00
#
_symmetry.space_group_name_H-M   'P 1'
#
loop_
_entity.id
_entity.type
_entity.pdbx_description
1 polymer ?
#
loop_
_entity_poly.entity_id
_entity_poly.type
_entity_poly.pdbx_seq_one_letter_code
_entity_poly.pdbx_strand_id
1 'polypeptide(L)'
;MPSRSSDKAPKFSGKTADLVRYLEEIHHLCKKAGCTDEYEWPKWAIWYLDNDTANLWTQLLEETTGRWDEFVEVLANVYPG
;
A
#
# COMPACT_ATOMS: atom_id res chain seq x y z
N MET A 1 -12.80 -3.61 3.51
CA MET A 1 -11.81 -3.82 2.44
C MET A 1 -12.29 -4.94 1.50
N PRO A 2 -12.12 -4.83 0.17
CA PRO A 2 -12.50 -5.89 -0.77
C PRO A 2 -11.62 -7.14 -0.63
N SER A 3 -12.16 -8.32 -0.97
CA SER A 3 -11.35 -9.54 -1.09
C SER A 3 -10.25 -9.35 -2.14
N ARG A 4 -9.05 -9.92 -1.92
CA ARG A 4 -7.92 -9.86 -2.87
C ARG A 4 -8.28 -10.46 -4.25
N SER A 5 -9.20 -11.42 -4.28
CA SER A 5 -9.71 -12.03 -5.52
C SER A 5 -10.80 -11.23 -6.23
N SER A 6 -11.25 -10.11 -5.67
CA SER A 6 -12.32 -9.29 -6.26
C SER A 6 -11.78 -8.40 -7.37
N ASP A 7 -12.57 -8.18 -8.42
CA ASP A 7 -12.27 -7.17 -9.45
C ASP A 7 -12.17 -5.74 -8.90
N LYS A 8 -12.72 -5.51 -7.69
CA LYS A 8 -12.66 -4.23 -6.98
C LYS A 8 -11.43 -4.11 -6.07
N ALA A 9 -10.55 -5.10 -6.06
CA ALA A 9 -9.28 -5.03 -5.34
C ALA A 9 -8.35 -4.04 -6.04
N PRO A 10 -7.68 -3.15 -5.29
CA PRO A 10 -6.61 -2.32 -5.82
C PRO A 10 -5.52 -3.18 -6.46
N LYS A 11 -4.95 -2.68 -7.55
CA LYS A 11 -3.87 -3.37 -8.28
C LYS A 11 -2.69 -2.45 -8.43
N PHE A 12 -1.51 -2.98 -8.18
CA PHE A 12 -0.25 -2.31 -8.42
C PHE A 12 0.55 -3.11 -9.43
N SER A 13 1.03 -2.47 -10.49
CA SER A 13 1.79 -3.12 -11.56
C SER A 13 3.28 -3.28 -11.28
N GLY A 14 3.76 -2.77 -10.13
CA GLY A 14 5.18 -2.70 -9.81
C GLY A 14 5.90 -1.52 -10.45
N LYS A 15 5.17 -0.57 -11.07
CA LYS A 15 5.75 0.58 -11.78
C LYS A 15 5.46 1.86 -11.03
N THR A 16 6.40 2.81 -11.06
CA THR A 16 6.19 4.13 -10.43
C THR A 16 4.94 4.84 -10.96
N ALA A 17 4.62 4.66 -12.25
CA ALA A 17 3.51 5.33 -12.91
C ALA A 17 2.12 5.08 -12.28
N ASP A 18 1.91 3.93 -11.61
CA ASP A 18 0.66 3.60 -10.94
C ASP A 18 0.75 3.56 -9.41
N LEU A 19 1.93 3.85 -8.82
CA LEU A 19 2.14 3.82 -7.38
C LEU A 19 1.25 4.82 -6.64
N VAL A 20 1.25 6.09 -7.05
CA VAL A 20 0.46 7.15 -6.38
C VAL A 20 -1.02 6.81 -6.39
N ARG A 21 -1.54 6.42 -7.57
CA ARG A 21 -2.95 6.04 -7.73
C ARG A 21 -3.32 4.85 -6.84
N TYR A 22 -2.44 3.84 -6.77
CA TYR A 22 -2.65 2.67 -5.92
C TYR A 22 -2.77 3.04 -4.44
N LEU A 23 -1.83 3.86 -3.93
CA LEU A 23 -1.81 4.30 -2.54
C LEU A 23 -3.03 5.17 -2.20
N GLU A 24 -3.46 6.04 -3.11
CA GLU A 24 -4.70 6.82 -2.96
C GLU A 24 -5.94 5.93 -2.88
N GLU A 25 -6.01 4.89 -3.70
CA GLU A 25 -7.12 3.93 -3.70
C GLU A 25 -7.19 3.15 -2.37
N ILE A 26 -6.04 2.71 -1.83
CA ILE A 26 -5.95 2.08 -0.50
C ILE A 26 -6.49 3.03 0.57
N HIS A 27 -5.99 4.27 0.62
CA HIS A 27 -6.41 5.25 1.60
C HIS A 27 -7.92 5.55 1.51
N HIS A 28 -8.47 5.64 0.28
CA HIS A 28 -9.91 5.81 0.07
C HIS A 28 -10.71 4.60 0.59
N LEU A 29 -10.26 3.37 0.31
CA LEU A 29 -10.92 2.15 0.77
C LEU A 29 -10.87 2.01 2.29
N CYS A 30 -9.74 2.35 2.93
CA CYS A 30 -9.62 2.38 4.38
C CYS A 30 -10.60 3.36 5.00
N LYS A 31 -10.66 4.60 4.50
CA LYS A 31 -11.65 5.60 4.93
C LYS A 31 -13.08 5.12 4.77
N LYS A 32 -13.42 4.55 3.62
CA LYS A 32 -14.76 4.01 3.35
C LYS A 32 -15.13 2.84 4.27
N ALA A 33 -14.14 2.06 4.72
CA ALA A 33 -14.31 0.96 5.65
C ALA A 33 -14.32 1.41 7.13
N GLY A 34 -14.15 2.71 7.42
CA GLY A 34 -14.01 3.21 8.79
C GLY A 34 -12.66 2.88 9.44
N CYS A 35 -11.67 2.45 8.65
CA CYS A 35 -10.31 2.23 9.12
C CYS A 35 -9.57 3.57 9.16
N THR A 36 -9.53 4.19 10.35
CA THR A 36 -8.88 5.49 10.59
C THR A 36 -7.49 5.36 11.20
N ASP A 37 -7.05 4.13 11.49
CA ASP A 37 -5.74 3.85 12.05
C ASP A 37 -4.67 3.91 10.95
N GLU A 38 -3.77 4.89 11.02
CA GLU A 38 -2.70 5.11 10.04
C GLU A 38 -1.67 3.97 10.02
N TYR A 39 -1.60 3.13 11.06
CA TYR A 39 -0.71 1.96 11.13
C TYR A 39 -1.30 0.72 10.44
N GLU A 40 -2.60 0.72 10.16
CA GLU A 40 -3.28 -0.37 9.46
C GLU A 40 -3.22 -0.21 7.94
N TRP A 41 -3.10 1.01 7.44
CA TRP A 41 -3.12 1.29 6.00
C TRP A 41 -1.96 0.65 5.23
N PRO A 42 -0.69 0.64 5.72
CA PRO A 42 0.40 -0.08 5.07
C PRO A 42 0.13 -1.58 4.93
N LYS A 43 -0.50 -2.20 5.94
CA LYS A 43 -0.84 -3.64 5.91
C LYS A 43 -1.83 -3.95 4.80
N TRP A 44 -2.83 -3.08 4.61
CA TRP A 44 -3.76 -3.19 3.49
C TRP A 44 -3.08 -2.97 2.14
N ALA A 45 -2.16 -2.02 2.05
CA ALA A 45 -1.38 -1.80 0.85
C ALA A 45 -0.50 -3.01 0.51
N ILE A 46 0.04 -3.73 1.49
CA ILE A 46 0.82 -4.96 1.27
C ILE A 46 -0.09 -6.13 0.88
N TRP A 47 -1.27 -6.23 1.49
CA TRP A 47 -2.21 -7.36 1.31
C TRP A 47 -2.63 -7.61 -0.14
N TYR A 48 -2.72 -6.57 -0.98
CA TYR A 48 -3.16 -6.70 -2.38
C TYR A 48 -2.04 -7.00 -3.38
N LEU A 49 -0.78 -6.97 -2.94
CA LEU A 49 0.37 -7.12 -3.83
C LEU A 49 0.63 -8.59 -4.17
N ASP A 50 1.40 -8.84 -5.22
CA ASP A 50 2.02 -10.15 -5.45
C ASP A 50 3.06 -10.46 -4.35
N ASN A 51 3.50 -11.72 -4.27
CA ASN A 51 4.34 -12.17 -3.17
C ASN A 51 5.71 -11.47 -3.12
N ASP A 52 6.31 -11.17 -4.27
CA ASP A 52 7.65 -10.57 -4.33
C ASP A 52 7.58 -9.11 -3.88
N THR A 53 6.60 -8.36 -4.41
CA THR A 53 6.36 -6.96 -4.02
C THR A 53 5.92 -6.86 -2.55
N ALA A 54 5.05 -7.77 -2.08
CA ALA A 54 4.62 -7.81 -0.68
C ALA A 54 5.80 -8.04 0.28
N ASN A 55 6.72 -8.95 -0.06
CA ASN A 55 7.89 -9.22 0.76
C ASN A 55 8.81 -7.99 0.85
N LEU A 56 9.06 -7.31 -0.28
CA LEU A 56 9.81 -6.06 -0.30
C LEU A 56 9.14 -5.00 0.59
N TRP A 57 7.84 -4.76 0.40
CA TRP A 57 7.13 -3.71 1.14
C TRP A 57 7.02 -4.02 2.63
N THR A 58 6.99 -5.30 3.02
CA THR A 58 7.04 -5.71 4.43
C THR A 58 8.37 -5.34 5.06
N GLN A 59 9.49 -5.61 4.38
CA GLN A 59 10.82 -5.23 4.85
C GLN A 59 10.96 -3.70 4.99
N LEU A 60 10.46 -2.95 4.00
CA LEU A 60 10.43 -1.49 4.07
C LEU A 60 9.59 -1.00 5.24
N LEU A 61 8.44 -1.63 5.52
CA LEU A 61 7.58 -1.26 6.65
C LEU A 61 8.29 -1.49 7.99
N GLU A 62 9.05 -2.58 8.13
CA GLU A 62 9.85 -2.89 9.34
C GLU A 62 10.96 -1.88 9.60
N GLU A 63 11.44 -1.18 8.57
CA GLU A 63 12.44 -0.11 8.67
C GLU A 63 11.85 1.26 9.04
N THR A 64 10.51 1.39 9.03
CA THR A 64 9.80 2.64 9.36
C THR A 64 9.14 2.60 10.74
N THR A 65 8.55 3.71 11.19
CA THR A 65 7.65 3.70 12.37
C THR A 65 6.33 2.96 12.15
N GLY A 66 6.07 2.45 10.94
CA GLY A 66 4.81 1.82 10.56
C GLY A 66 3.70 2.80 10.19
N ARG A 67 3.96 4.12 10.26
CA ARG A 67 3.02 5.16 9.88
C ARG A 67 2.88 5.23 8.36
N TRP A 68 1.65 5.49 7.89
CA TRP A 68 1.35 5.62 6.47
C TRP A 68 2.24 6.63 5.74
N ASP A 69 2.41 7.84 6.28
CA ASP A 69 3.14 8.90 5.59
C ASP A 69 4.63 8.56 5.38
N GLU A 70 5.27 7.98 6.40
CA GLU A 70 6.67 7.54 6.32
C GLU A 70 6.82 6.35 5.37
N PHE A 71 5.87 5.42 5.39
CA PHE A 71 5.83 4.31 4.44
C PHE A 71 5.71 4.80 2.99
N VAL A 72 4.87 5.80 2.73
CA VAL A 72 4.73 6.43 1.39
C VAL A 72 6.04 7.10 0.97
N GLU A 73 6.73 7.80 1.88
CA GLU A 73 8.02 8.44 1.61
C GLU A 73 9.09 7.41 1.23
N VAL A 74 9.18 6.30 1.97
CA VAL A 74 10.10 5.20 1.65
C VAL A 74 9.78 4.59 0.28
N LEU A 75 8.50 4.37 -0.04
CA LEU A 75 8.10 3.86 -1.34
C LEU A 75 8.45 4.83 -2.48
N ALA A 76 8.32 6.14 -2.29
CA ALA A 76 8.71 7.14 -3.27
C ALA A 76 10.22 7.12 -3.59
N ASN A 77 11.06 6.74 -2.62
CA ASN A 77 12.49 6.56 -2.83
C ASN A 77 12.83 5.26 -3.59
N VAL A 78 12.08 4.18 -3.35
CA VAL A 78 12.29 2.88 -4.01
C VAL A 78 11.77 2.86 -5.45
N TYR A 79 10.70 3.61 -5.72
CA TYR A 79 10.11 3.77 -7.04
C TYR A 79 10.26 5.22 -7.51
N PRO A 80 11.47 5.64 -7.93
CA PRO A 80 11.65 6.98 -8.49
C PRO A 80 10.92 7.08 -9.83
N GLY A 81 10.35 8.26 -10.08
CA GLY A 81 9.69 8.61 -11.33
C GLY A 81 10.65 9.30 -12.30
#